data_AF-A0A3B8SZA7-F1
#
_entry.id   AF-A0A3B8SZA7-F1
#
_cell.length_a   1.000
_cell.length_b   1.000
_cell.length_c   1.000
_cell.angle_alpha   90.00
_cell.angle_beta   90.00
_cell.angle_gamma   90.00
#
_symmetry.space_group_name_H-M   'P 1'
#
loop_
_entity.id
_entity.type
_entity.pdbx_description
1 polymer ?
#
loop_
_entity_poly.entity_id
_entity_poly.type
_entity_poly.pdbx_seq_one_letter_code
_entity_poly.pdbx_strand_id
1 'polypeptide(L)'
;ENPLEAIADELARRAKVLCFDECFVSDITDAMVLGTLFDALFRRGVSLVTTSNIEPDNLYKDGLQRDRFLPAIALIQTHCEVFHLDSGTDYRLRTLEHAQLYYSPCDSRAIDAIWQSVLALAPEARQSEGAFVEINRRQVAVRFVAEDVVWFDFDVICGQGRAAPDYIEIAKIYHTVVMTGVPQLSKAGDDATRRFLHLIDEFYDRSVNLILGADARLDDLYTTGRLAFEMDRCRSRLLEMQSVEYLERPHRPD
;
A
#
# COMPACT_ATOMS: atom_id res chain seq x y z
N GLU A 1 -29.01 23.07 21.50
CA GLU A 1 -28.46 23.41 20.18
C GLU A 1 -28.05 22.14 19.47
N ASN A 2 -28.14 22.09 18.14
CA ASN A 2 -27.61 20.96 17.37
C ASN A 2 -26.08 21.06 17.39
N PRO A 3 -25.34 20.11 18.01
CA PRO A 3 -23.88 20.20 18.14
C PRO A 3 -23.18 20.29 16.78
N LEU A 4 -23.75 19.74 15.71
CA LEU A 4 -23.18 19.81 14.36
C LEU A 4 -23.26 21.21 13.75
N GLU A 5 -24.26 22.02 14.11
CA GLU A 5 -24.35 23.41 13.67
C GLU A 5 -23.23 24.25 14.28
N ALA A 6 -22.97 24.06 15.58
CA ALA A 6 -21.88 24.75 16.28
C ALA A 6 -20.51 24.36 15.72
N ILE A 7 -20.31 23.08 15.38
CA ILE A 7 -19.09 22.60 14.72
C ILE A 7 -18.97 23.22 13.32
N ALA A 8 -20.06 23.27 12.53
CA ALA A 8 -20.05 23.89 11.22
C ALA A 8 -19.75 25.40 11.28
N ASP A 9 -20.27 26.11 12.30
CA ASP A 9 -19.95 27.52 12.56
C ASP A 9 -18.46 27.72 12.89
N GLU A 10 -17.86 26.80 13.64
CA GLU A 10 -16.43 26.85 13.94
C GLU A 10 -15.60 26.59 12.68
N LEU A 11 -15.91 25.52 11.94
CA LEU A 11 -15.20 25.15 10.72
C LEU A 11 -15.29 26.24 9.65
N ALA A 12 -16.48 26.81 9.41
CA ALA A 12 -16.67 27.86 8.41
C ALA A 12 -15.95 29.18 8.75
N ARG A 13 -15.65 29.41 10.04
CA ARG A 13 -14.84 30.55 10.49
C ARG A 13 -13.36 30.32 10.25
N ARG A 14 -12.90 29.07 10.32
CA ARG A 14 -11.49 28.67 10.21
C ARG A 14 -11.07 28.34 8.78
N ALA A 15 -11.99 27.84 7.95
CA ALA A 15 -11.72 27.34 6.62
C ALA A 15 -12.83 27.71 5.63
N LYS A 16 -12.42 28.02 4.39
CA LYS A 16 -13.33 28.19 3.24
C LYS A 16 -13.39 26.96 2.35
N VAL A 17 -12.36 26.11 2.43
CA VAL A 17 -12.28 24.82 1.75
C VAL A 17 -12.03 23.77 2.81
N LEU A 18 -12.85 22.72 2.81
CA LEU A 18 -12.68 21.53 3.62
C LEU A 18 -12.28 20.38 2.70
N CYS A 19 -11.10 19.81 2.92
CA CYS A 19 -10.65 18.61 2.24
C CYS A 19 -10.96 17.40 3.11
N PHE A 20 -11.74 16.46 2.59
CA PHE A 20 -12.08 15.20 3.25
C PHE A 20 -11.53 14.05 2.42
N ASP A 21 -10.43 13.47 2.89
CA ASP A 21 -9.81 12.35 2.22
C ASP A 21 -10.53 11.03 2.54
N GLU A 22 -10.62 10.14 1.55
CA GLU A 22 -11.26 8.83 1.61
C GLU A 22 -12.66 8.80 2.22
N CYS A 23 -13.64 9.39 1.53
CA CYS A 23 -15.04 9.33 1.93
C CYS A 23 -15.61 7.92 1.81
N PHE A 24 -15.52 7.16 2.91
CA PHE A 24 -16.10 5.83 3.04
C PHE A 24 -17.13 5.78 4.18
N VAL A 25 -18.31 5.23 3.90
CA VAL A 25 -19.42 5.13 4.85
C VAL A 25 -19.78 3.66 5.03
N SER A 26 -19.67 3.16 6.26
CA SER A 26 -19.94 1.75 6.61
C SER A 26 -21.07 1.54 7.62
N ASP A 27 -21.49 2.58 8.33
CA ASP A 27 -22.63 2.57 9.25
C ASP A 27 -23.59 3.73 8.99
N ILE A 28 -24.88 3.51 9.26
CA ILE A 28 -25.94 4.50 9.04
C ILE A 28 -25.80 5.74 9.94
N THR A 29 -25.24 5.59 11.13
CA THR A 29 -25.05 6.69 12.09
C THR A 29 -24.05 7.70 11.55
N ASP A 30 -22.91 7.20 11.07
CA ASP A 30 -21.87 8.02 10.43
C ASP A 30 -22.43 8.72 9.19
N ALA A 31 -23.22 7.98 8.40
CA ALA A 31 -23.90 8.49 7.21
C ALA A 31 -24.80 9.70 7.53
N MET A 32 -25.61 9.59 8.60
CA MET A 32 -26.52 10.65 9.03
C MET A 32 -25.77 11.87 9.59
N VAL A 33 -24.68 11.64 10.33
CA VAL A 33 -23.83 12.71 10.86
C VAL A 33 -23.16 13.48 9.71
N LEU A 34 -22.57 12.78 8.75
CA LEU A 34 -21.94 13.37 7.56
C LEU A 34 -22.93 14.19 6.75
N GLY A 35 -24.11 13.64 6.46
CA GLY A 35 -25.15 14.37 5.72
C GLY A 35 -25.56 15.68 6.40
N THR A 36 -25.76 15.64 7.72
CA THR A 36 -26.13 16.83 8.49
C THR A 36 -25.00 17.86 8.54
N LEU A 37 -23.75 17.41 8.64
CA LEU A 37 -22.58 18.28 8.63
C LEU A 37 -22.37 18.94 7.27
N PHE A 38 -22.47 18.18 6.17
CA PHE A 38 -22.32 18.70 4.81
C PHE A 38 -23.37 19.75 4.49
N ASP A 39 -24.65 19.51 4.80
CA ASP A 39 -25.70 20.52 4.66
C ASP A 39 -25.34 21.82 5.41
N ALA A 40 -24.94 21.68 6.67
CA ALA A 40 -24.57 22.81 7.51
C ALA A 40 -23.37 23.60 6.95
N LEU A 41 -22.38 22.91 6.38
CA LEU A 41 -21.19 23.52 5.77
C LEU A 41 -21.51 24.21 4.43
N PHE A 42 -22.30 23.58 3.57
CA PHE A 42 -22.71 24.15 2.28
C PHE A 42 -23.53 25.42 2.47
N ARG A 43 -24.48 25.44 3.43
CA ARG A 43 -25.24 26.66 3.77
C ARG A 43 -24.37 27.82 4.26
N ARG A 44 -23.16 27.52 4.76
CA ARG A 44 -22.17 28.51 5.22
C ARG A 44 -21.15 28.89 4.14
N GLY A 45 -21.32 28.38 2.92
CA GLY A 45 -20.43 28.66 1.78
C GLY A 45 -19.05 28.03 1.91
N VAL A 46 -18.92 26.92 2.66
CA VAL A 46 -17.69 26.13 2.68
C VAL A 46 -17.68 25.21 1.46
N SER A 47 -16.60 25.25 0.68
CA SER A 47 -16.37 24.32 -0.43
C SER A 47 -15.84 22.99 0.09
N LEU A 48 -16.42 21.88 -0.35
CA LEU A 48 -15.96 20.54 -0.04
C LEU A 48 -15.11 20.00 -1.20
N VAL A 49 -13.92 19.50 -0.88
CA VAL A 49 -13.10 18.66 -1.77
C VAL A 49 -13.02 17.30 -1.12
N THR A 50 -13.36 16.23 -1.85
CA THR A 50 -13.31 14.89 -1.28
C THR A 50 -12.88 13.84 -2.30
N THR A 51 -12.14 12.84 -1.83
CA THR A 51 -11.72 11.66 -2.59
C THR A 51 -12.56 10.46 -2.17
N SER A 52 -12.83 9.54 -3.10
CA SER A 52 -13.56 8.30 -2.82
C SER A 52 -13.27 7.28 -3.91
N ASN A 53 -13.09 6.02 -3.52
CA ASN A 53 -13.01 4.89 -4.45
C ASN A 53 -14.40 4.42 -4.93
N ILE A 54 -15.47 5.04 -4.43
CA ILE A 54 -16.86 4.72 -4.73
C ILE A 54 -17.54 5.99 -5.27
N GLU A 55 -18.18 5.88 -6.42
CA GLU A 55 -18.99 6.97 -6.98
C GLU A 55 -20.07 7.42 -5.99
N PRO A 56 -20.45 8.72 -5.95
CA PRO A 56 -21.41 9.23 -4.98
C PRO A 56 -22.72 8.44 -4.90
N ASP A 57 -23.28 8.01 -6.04
CA ASP A 57 -24.51 7.20 -6.11
C ASP A 57 -24.39 5.82 -5.44
N ASN A 58 -23.18 5.30 -5.34
CA ASN A 58 -22.88 4.00 -4.76
C ASN A 58 -22.35 4.10 -3.32
N LEU A 59 -22.15 5.29 -2.76
CA LEU A 59 -21.73 5.45 -1.36
C LEU A 59 -22.76 4.82 -0.43
N TYR A 60 -22.35 3.90 0.46
CA TYR A 60 -23.23 3.14 1.37
C TYR A 60 -24.29 2.28 0.65
N LYS A 61 -24.00 1.81 -0.58
CA LYS A 61 -24.87 0.89 -1.33
C LYS A 61 -25.11 -0.38 -0.50
N ASP A 62 -26.36 -0.87 -0.54
CA ASP A 62 -26.84 -2.02 0.24
C ASP A 62 -26.77 -1.87 1.77
N GLY A 63 -26.38 -0.70 2.26
CA GLY A 63 -26.34 -0.38 3.68
C GLY A 63 -27.73 -0.36 4.32
N LEU A 64 -27.80 -0.74 5.60
CA LEU A 64 -29.03 -0.75 6.37
C LEU A 64 -29.64 0.67 6.42
N GLN A 65 -30.92 0.80 6.07
CA GLN A 65 -31.65 2.09 6.01
C GLN A 65 -31.03 3.14 5.06
N ARG A 66 -30.43 2.70 3.94
CA ARG A 66 -29.88 3.54 2.87
C ARG A 66 -30.74 4.76 2.49
N ASP A 67 -32.06 4.62 2.48
CA ASP A 67 -32.99 5.72 2.16
C ASP A 67 -32.75 6.98 3.00
N ARG A 68 -32.27 6.83 4.24
CA ARG A 68 -31.95 7.96 5.12
C ARG A 68 -30.64 8.67 4.74
N PHE A 69 -29.77 8.02 3.97
CA PHE A 69 -28.52 8.59 3.47
C PHE A 69 -28.65 9.20 2.07
N LEU A 70 -29.68 8.83 1.30
CA LEU A 70 -29.95 9.44 -0.02
C LEU A 70 -29.96 10.98 -0.02
N PRO A 71 -30.48 11.69 1.02
CA PRO A 71 -30.38 13.15 1.08
C PRO A 71 -28.94 13.67 1.13
N ALA A 72 -28.03 12.95 1.81
CA ALA A 72 -26.62 13.32 1.87
C ALA A 72 -25.94 13.13 0.50
N ILE A 73 -26.25 12.03 -0.19
CA ILE A 73 -25.79 11.80 -1.57
C ILE A 73 -26.28 12.92 -2.49
N ALA A 74 -27.56 13.30 -2.38
CA ALA A 74 -28.13 14.39 -3.16
C ALA A 74 -27.42 15.73 -2.89
N LEU A 75 -27.02 16.01 -1.65
CA LEU A 75 -26.22 17.20 -1.32
C LEU A 75 -24.86 17.18 -2.01
N ILE A 76 -24.15 16.04 -1.97
CA ILE A 76 -22.87 15.88 -2.68
C ILE A 76 -23.06 16.11 -4.18
N GLN A 77 -24.07 15.49 -4.80
CA GLN A 77 -24.34 15.66 -6.24
C GLN A 77 -24.77 17.08 -6.61
N THR A 78 -25.43 17.79 -5.71
CA THR A 78 -25.88 19.17 -5.95
C THR A 78 -24.75 20.18 -5.81
N HIS A 79 -23.85 19.97 -4.83
CA HIS A 79 -22.84 20.96 -4.45
C HIS A 79 -21.41 20.62 -4.87
N CYS A 80 -21.14 19.38 -5.29
CA CYS A 80 -19.83 18.94 -5.74
C CYS A 80 -19.86 18.56 -7.22
N GLU A 81 -18.76 18.86 -7.91
CA GLU A 81 -18.47 18.33 -9.25
C GLU A 81 -17.69 17.02 -9.11
N VAL A 82 -18.16 15.97 -9.77
CA VAL A 82 -17.54 14.64 -9.70
C VAL A 82 -16.46 14.56 -10.77
N PHE A 83 -15.21 14.49 -10.34
CA PHE A 83 -14.07 14.20 -11.21
C PHE A 83 -13.75 12.72 -11.13
N HIS A 84 -13.98 12.00 -12.24
CA HIS A 84 -13.46 10.65 -12.39
C HIS A 84 -11.96 10.74 -12.62
N LEU A 85 -11.17 10.38 -11.61
CA LEU A 85 -9.75 10.16 -11.78
C LEU A 85 -9.60 8.85 -12.57
N ASP A 86 -9.47 8.97 -13.89
CA ASP A 86 -9.14 7.82 -14.73
C ASP A 86 -7.89 7.14 -14.15
N SER A 87 -8.03 5.86 -13.81
CA SER A 87 -6.95 4.97 -13.38
C SER A 87 -5.85 4.77 -14.44
N GLY A 88 -5.88 5.51 -15.54
CA GLY A 88 -4.94 5.40 -16.65
C GLY A 88 -3.56 5.96 -16.35
N THR A 89 -3.38 6.73 -15.28
CA THR A 89 -2.06 7.08 -14.74
C THR A 89 -1.97 6.61 -13.31
N ASP A 90 -1.67 5.34 -13.13
CA ASP A 90 -1.18 4.87 -11.84
C ASP A 90 0.19 5.52 -11.59
N TYR A 91 0.20 6.55 -10.74
CA TYR A 91 1.42 7.28 -10.38
C TYR A 91 2.40 6.38 -9.62
N ARG A 92 1.92 5.32 -8.96
CA ARG A 92 2.78 4.29 -8.34
C ARG A 92 3.43 3.43 -9.41
N LEU A 93 2.66 3.00 -10.42
CA LEU A 93 3.20 2.27 -11.58
C LEU A 93 4.30 3.08 -12.28
N ARG A 94 4.04 4.35 -12.62
CA ARG A 94 5.07 5.23 -13.24
C ARG A 94 6.32 5.38 -12.38
N THR A 95 6.15 5.43 -11.07
CA THR A 95 7.27 5.46 -10.13
C THR A 95 8.08 4.18 -10.22
N LEU A 96 7.45 3.01 -10.29
CA LEU A 96 8.11 1.71 -10.39
C LEU A 96 8.75 1.48 -11.76
N GLU A 97 8.10 1.86 -12.87
CA GLU A 97 8.63 1.75 -14.24
C GLU A 97 9.95 2.53 -14.43
N HIS A 98 10.08 3.67 -13.74
CA HIS A 98 11.28 4.49 -13.78
C HIS A 98 12.28 4.18 -12.66
N ALA A 99 11.88 3.37 -11.67
CA ALA A 99 12.74 2.96 -10.58
C ALA A 99 13.59 1.75 -10.95
N GLN A 100 14.80 1.72 -10.44
CA GLN A 100 15.53 0.47 -10.33
C GLN A 100 14.87 -0.37 -9.23
N LEU A 101 14.54 -1.63 -9.52
CA LEU A 101 13.86 -2.53 -8.57
C LEU A 101 14.79 -3.58 -7.97
N TYR A 102 15.96 -3.78 -8.55
CA TYR A 102 17.03 -4.62 -7.99
C TYR A 102 18.32 -3.83 -7.82
N TYR A 103 18.77 -3.67 -6.59
CA TYR A 103 19.99 -2.95 -6.23
C TYR A 103 21.09 -3.91 -5.77
N SER A 104 22.28 -3.77 -6.35
CA SER A 104 23.49 -4.47 -5.92
C SER A 104 24.74 -3.64 -6.25
N PRO A 105 25.71 -3.51 -5.32
CA PRO A 105 25.62 -3.95 -3.93
C PRO A 105 24.61 -3.11 -3.13
N CYS A 106 24.07 -3.66 -2.04
CA CYS A 106 23.17 -2.95 -1.13
C CYS A 106 23.96 -2.03 -0.19
N ASP A 107 24.61 -1.02 -0.76
CA ASP A 107 25.36 0.00 -0.02
C ASP A 107 24.46 1.19 0.38
N SER A 108 25.04 2.19 1.07
CA SER A 108 24.29 3.37 1.51
C SER A 108 23.62 4.12 0.36
N ARG A 109 24.23 4.14 -0.83
CA ARG A 109 23.65 4.81 -2.01
C ARG A 109 22.45 4.04 -2.53
N ALA A 110 22.49 2.71 -2.53
CA ALA A 110 21.33 1.89 -2.86
C ALA A 110 20.20 2.12 -1.85
N ILE A 111 20.50 2.18 -0.55
CA ILE A 111 19.52 2.47 0.50
C ILE A 111 18.87 3.84 0.31
N ASP A 112 19.65 4.88 0.01
CA ASP A 112 19.13 6.22 -0.27
C ASP A 112 18.19 6.22 -1.49
N ALA A 113 18.57 5.52 -2.57
CA ALA A 113 17.75 5.42 -3.78
C ALA A 113 16.43 4.66 -3.53
N ILE A 114 16.50 3.53 -2.81
CA ILE A 114 15.33 2.76 -2.38
C ILE A 114 14.39 3.63 -1.56
N TRP A 115 14.94 4.44 -0.63
CA TRP A 115 14.14 5.34 0.17
C TRP A 115 13.41 6.39 -0.66
N GLN A 116 14.06 6.97 -1.68
CA GLN A 116 13.38 7.88 -2.61
C GLN A 116 12.22 7.20 -3.34
N SER A 117 12.39 5.94 -3.77
CA SER A 117 11.30 5.17 -4.37
C SER A 117 10.15 4.94 -3.38
N VAL A 118 10.46 4.58 -2.13
CA VAL A 118 9.43 4.39 -1.08
C VAL A 118 8.65 5.67 -0.83
N LEU A 119 9.31 6.82 -0.73
CA LEU A 119 8.64 8.11 -0.52
C LEU A 119 7.76 8.51 -1.71
N ALA A 120 8.16 8.18 -2.92
CA ALA A 120 7.34 8.43 -4.11
C ALA A 120 6.12 7.49 -4.20
N LEU A 121 6.23 6.27 -3.67
CA LEU A 121 5.13 5.29 -3.62
C LEU A 121 4.12 5.60 -2.51
N ALA A 122 4.58 6.20 -1.41
CA ALA A 122 3.76 6.55 -0.26
C ALA A 122 3.96 8.04 0.13
N PRO A 123 3.50 8.99 -0.70
CA PRO A 123 3.75 10.42 -0.51
C PRO A 123 3.09 11.00 0.76
N GLU A 124 2.03 10.36 1.25
CA GLU A 124 1.28 10.78 2.44
C GLU A 124 1.74 10.09 3.73
N ALA A 125 2.74 9.22 3.63
CA ALA A 125 3.23 8.44 4.76
C ALA A 125 3.68 9.32 5.93
N ARG A 126 2.98 9.20 7.06
CA ARG A 126 3.51 9.65 8.35
C ARG A 126 4.61 8.67 8.75
N GLN A 127 5.86 9.09 8.59
CA GLN A 127 7.05 8.30 8.91
C GLN A 127 6.90 7.58 10.25
N SER A 128 6.96 6.25 10.22
CA SER A 128 7.09 5.40 11.40
C SER A 128 8.36 4.57 11.23
N GLU A 129 9.52 5.21 11.38
CA GLU A 129 10.81 4.50 11.44
C GLU A 129 10.84 3.61 12.70
N GLY A 130 11.30 2.36 12.54
CA GLY A 130 11.36 1.39 13.64
C GLY A 130 9.99 0.88 14.10
N ALA A 131 9.02 0.81 13.18
CA ALA A 131 7.69 0.29 13.45
C ALA A 131 7.65 -1.25 13.52
N PHE A 132 6.52 -1.75 14.01
CA PHE A 132 6.16 -3.16 13.95
C PHE A 132 4.85 -3.30 13.19
N VAL A 133 4.74 -4.39 12.42
CA VAL A 133 3.49 -4.81 11.77
C VAL A 133 3.04 -6.14 12.37
N GLU A 134 1.73 -6.34 12.47
CA GLU A 134 1.18 -7.62 12.92
C GLU A 134 1.03 -8.57 11.74
N ILE A 135 1.78 -9.67 11.75
CA ILE A 135 1.68 -10.78 10.80
C ILE A 135 1.42 -12.06 11.59
N ASN A 136 0.29 -12.70 11.38
CA ASN A 136 -0.15 -13.96 11.96
C ASN A 136 -0.13 -13.86 13.48
N ARG A 137 -0.66 -12.74 13.99
CA ARG A 137 -0.71 -12.39 15.43
C ARG A 137 0.67 -12.24 16.07
N ARG A 138 1.71 -11.97 15.27
CA ARG A 138 3.08 -11.73 15.73
C ARG A 138 3.55 -10.37 15.26
N GLN A 139 4.23 -9.67 16.16
CA GLN A 139 4.87 -8.40 15.83
C GLN A 139 6.14 -8.66 15.01
N VAL A 140 6.23 -8.06 13.83
CA VAL A 140 7.35 -8.17 12.91
C VAL A 140 7.96 -6.79 12.73
N ALA A 141 9.26 -6.66 13.01
CA ALA A 141 9.96 -5.39 12.86
C ALA A 141 10.01 -4.99 11.38
N VAL A 142 9.77 -3.71 11.12
CA VAL A 142 9.89 -3.12 9.79
C VAL A 142 10.77 -1.88 9.89
N ARG A 143 11.49 -1.58 8.81
CA ARG A 143 12.16 -0.29 8.67
C ARG A 143 11.15 0.82 8.45
N PHE A 144 10.10 0.50 7.69
CA PHE A 144 9.06 1.44 7.30
C PHE A 144 7.78 0.68 6.95
N VAL A 145 6.65 1.31 7.21
CA VAL A 145 5.34 0.87 6.73
C VAL A 145 4.47 2.10 6.51
N ALA A 146 3.75 2.11 5.39
CA ALA A 146 2.72 3.10 5.09
C ALA A 146 1.70 2.46 4.15
N GLU A 147 0.44 2.44 4.58
CA GLU A 147 -0.68 1.87 3.80
C GLU A 147 -0.34 0.47 3.26
N ASP A 148 -0.14 0.35 1.96
CA ASP A 148 0.11 -0.87 1.19
C ASP A 148 1.60 -1.08 0.83
N VAL A 149 2.50 -0.26 1.38
CA VAL A 149 3.95 -0.35 1.22
C VAL A 149 4.62 -0.74 2.53
N VAL A 150 5.49 -1.75 2.50
CA VAL A 150 6.26 -2.19 3.68
C VAL A 150 7.72 -2.46 3.35
N TRP A 151 8.62 -2.09 4.26
CA TRP A 151 10.05 -2.33 4.13
C TRP A 151 10.58 -3.21 5.26
N PHE A 152 11.06 -4.40 4.91
CA PHE A 152 11.73 -5.35 5.79
C PHE A 152 13.25 -5.44 5.57
N ASP A 153 13.95 -5.79 6.64
CA ASP A 153 15.29 -6.39 6.55
C ASP A 153 15.17 -7.89 6.26
N PHE A 154 16.06 -8.42 5.40
CA PHE A 154 16.08 -9.84 5.03
C PHE A 154 16.06 -10.76 6.25
N ASP A 155 16.86 -10.48 7.28
CA ASP A 155 16.95 -11.32 8.48
C ASP A 155 15.65 -11.36 9.29
N VAL A 156 14.76 -10.39 9.12
CA VAL A 156 13.47 -10.38 9.83
C VAL A 156 12.44 -11.29 9.17
N ILE A 157 12.39 -11.30 7.84
CA ILE A 157 11.39 -12.03 7.06
C ILE A 157 11.88 -13.36 6.50
N CYS A 158 13.19 -13.54 6.30
CA CYS A 158 13.81 -14.81 5.94
C CYS A 158 14.60 -15.45 7.09
N GLY A 159 14.56 -14.87 8.28
CA GLY A 159 15.17 -15.41 9.50
C GLY A 159 14.41 -16.56 10.15
N GLN A 160 14.81 -16.89 11.38
CA GLN A 160 14.21 -17.97 12.16
C GLN A 160 12.75 -17.66 12.54
N GLY A 161 11.93 -18.70 12.60
CA GLY A 161 10.52 -18.58 12.99
C GLY A 161 9.58 -18.05 11.90
N ARG A 162 10.04 -17.90 10.65
CA ARG A 162 9.21 -17.52 9.50
C ARG A 162 8.78 -18.73 8.69
N ALA A 163 7.57 -18.70 8.17
CA ALA A 163 6.97 -19.79 7.41
C ALA A 163 6.06 -19.26 6.29
N ALA A 164 5.64 -20.15 5.39
CA ALA A 164 4.79 -19.80 4.26
C ALA A 164 3.53 -18.96 4.61
N PRO A 165 2.81 -19.21 5.73
CA PRO A 165 1.67 -18.38 6.11
C PRO A 165 2.00 -16.89 6.31
N ASP A 166 3.24 -16.56 6.69
CA ASP A 166 3.67 -15.18 6.86
C ASP A 166 3.77 -14.46 5.52
N TYR A 167 4.33 -15.14 4.52
CA TYR A 167 4.48 -14.56 3.19
C TYR A 167 3.13 -14.38 2.52
N ILE A 168 2.19 -15.32 2.76
CA ILE A 168 0.82 -15.20 2.28
C ILE A 168 0.21 -13.93 2.84
N GLU A 169 0.19 -13.77 4.16
CA GLU A 169 -0.43 -12.61 4.78
C GLU A 169 0.24 -11.29 4.40
N ILE A 170 1.57 -11.23 4.34
CA ILE A 170 2.30 -10.06 3.83
C ILE A 170 1.83 -9.73 2.41
N ALA A 171 1.75 -10.73 1.53
CA ALA A 171 1.31 -10.56 0.15
C ALA A 171 -0.18 -10.23 0.01
N LYS A 172 -1.01 -10.47 1.04
CA LYS A 172 -2.41 -10.03 1.07
C LYS A 172 -2.55 -8.58 1.50
N ILE A 173 -1.74 -8.15 2.46
CA ILE A 173 -1.83 -6.82 3.06
C ILE A 173 -1.13 -5.78 2.18
N TYR A 174 0.05 -6.12 1.64
CA TYR A 174 0.93 -5.16 0.98
C TYR A 174 1.02 -5.43 -0.52
N HIS A 175 0.73 -4.40 -1.30
CA HIS A 175 0.90 -4.40 -2.74
C HIS A 175 2.37 -4.22 -3.13
N THR A 176 3.14 -3.43 -2.36
CA THR A 176 4.57 -3.24 -2.58
C THR A 176 5.38 -3.62 -1.36
N VAL A 177 6.38 -4.48 -1.56
CA VAL A 177 7.31 -4.90 -0.53
C VAL A 177 8.72 -4.49 -0.89
N VAL A 178 9.42 -3.90 0.06
CA VAL A 178 10.85 -3.60 -0.02
C VAL A 178 11.60 -4.55 0.90
N MET A 179 12.64 -5.19 0.38
CA MET A 179 13.52 -6.05 1.16
C MET A 179 14.98 -5.69 0.91
N THR A 180 15.71 -5.37 1.98
CA THR A 180 17.13 -5.01 1.90
C THR A 180 18.01 -5.87 2.78
N GLY A 181 19.32 -5.80 2.54
CA GLY A 181 20.30 -6.61 3.26
C GLY A 181 20.23 -8.09 2.86
N VAL A 182 19.80 -8.40 1.64
CA VAL A 182 19.79 -9.77 1.15
C VAL A 182 21.24 -10.20 0.92
N PRO A 183 21.77 -11.14 1.72
CA PRO A 183 23.13 -11.61 1.51
C PRO A 183 23.20 -12.44 0.22
N GLN A 184 24.41 -12.77 -0.20
CA GLN A 184 24.58 -13.86 -1.15
C GLN A 184 23.99 -15.15 -0.54
N LEU A 185 22.93 -15.69 -1.13
CA LEU A 185 22.11 -16.76 -0.54
C LEU A 185 22.89 -18.06 -0.30
N SER A 186 23.90 -18.35 -1.12
CA SER A 186 24.83 -19.46 -0.86
C SER A 186 25.56 -19.35 0.49
N LYS A 187 25.71 -18.14 1.05
CA LYS A 187 26.29 -17.88 2.38
C LYS A 187 25.24 -17.81 3.50
N ALA A 188 23.97 -17.54 3.15
CA ALA A 188 22.86 -17.46 4.11
C ALA A 188 22.44 -18.84 4.66
N GLY A 189 22.74 -19.90 3.91
CA GLY A 189 22.38 -21.28 4.23
C GLY A 189 21.04 -21.71 3.62
N ASP A 190 20.84 -23.03 3.55
CA ASP A 190 19.71 -23.65 2.83
C ASP A 190 18.35 -23.23 3.40
N ASP A 191 18.22 -23.09 4.72
CA ASP A 191 16.93 -22.77 5.36
C ASP A 191 16.48 -21.33 5.05
N ALA A 192 17.39 -20.36 5.12
CA ALA A 192 17.10 -18.98 4.75
C ALA A 192 16.83 -18.86 3.24
N THR A 193 17.58 -19.60 2.43
CA THR A 193 17.37 -19.65 0.97
C THR A 193 15.99 -20.23 0.62
N ARG A 194 15.56 -21.33 1.25
CA ARG A 194 14.21 -21.89 1.03
C ARG A 194 13.11 -20.90 1.42
N ARG A 195 13.30 -20.18 2.52
CA ARG A 195 12.37 -19.14 2.96
C ARG A 195 12.28 -18.00 1.95
N PHE A 196 13.41 -17.54 1.43
CA PHE A 196 13.46 -16.56 0.34
C PHE A 196 12.74 -17.08 -0.91
N LEU A 197 13.00 -18.32 -1.34
CA LEU A 197 12.31 -18.93 -2.48
C LEU A 197 10.79 -18.97 -2.29
N HIS A 198 10.31 -19.38 -1.12
CA HIS A 198 8.89 -19.40 -0.81
C HIS A 198 8.27 -17.99 -0.82
N LEU A 199 9.00 -17.01 -0.30
CA LEU A 199 8.57 -15.61 -0.30
C LEU A 199 8.43 -15.07 -1.72
N ILE A 200 9.44 -15.30 -2.58
CA ILE A 200 9.37 -14.86 -3.99
C ILE A 200 8.25 -15.55 -4.74
N ASP A 201 8.04 -16.85 -4.53
CA ASP A 201 6.96 -17.59 -5.17
C ASP A 201 5.59 -17.00 -4.81
N GLU A 202 5.40 -16.70 -3.52
CA GLU A 202 4.16 -16.14 -3.00
C GLU A 202 3.89 -14.72 -3.51
N PHE A 203 4.93 -13.88 -3.55
CA PHE A 203 4.84 -12.51 -4.08
C PHE A 203 4.57 -12.52 -5.58
N TYR A 204 5.25 -13.42 -6.30
CA TYR A 204 5.08 -13.59 -7.74
C TYR A 204 3.63 -13.93 -8.09
N ASP A 205 3.06 -14.94 -7.43
CA ASP A 205 1.71 -15.45 -7.70
C ASP A 205 0.62 -14.40 -7.40
N ARG A 206 0.89 -13.49 -6.46
CA ARG A 206 -0.04 -12.42 -6.03
C ARG A 206 0.17 -11.06 -6.68
N SER A 207 1.08 -10.96 -7.65
CA SER A 207 1.43 -9.68 -8.29
C SER A 207 1.92 -8.63 -7.29
N VAL A 208 2.76 -9.02 -6.32
CA VAL A 208 3.37 -8.07 -5.37
C VAL A 208 4.59 -7.41 -6.02
N ASN A 209 4.64 -6.09 -6.01
CA ASN A 209 5.79 -5.34 -6.48
C ASN A 209 6.93 -5.45 -5.46
N LEU A 210 8.13 -5.83 -5.93
CA LEU A 210 9.28 -6.08 -5.07
C LEU A 210 10.43 -5.14 -5.41
N ILE A 211 10.85 -4.32 -4.43
CA ILE A 211 12.13 -3.61 -4.46
C ILE A 211 13.13 -4.37 -3.61
N LEU A 212 14.24 -4.80 -4.22
CA LEU A 212 15.19 -5.72 -3.62
C LEU A 212 16.60 -5.12 -3.56
N GLY A 213 17.18 -5.05 -2.37
CA GLY A 213 18.59 -4.68 -2.16
C GLY A 213 19.41 -5.88 -1.69
N ALA A 214 20.38 -6.30 -2.50
CA ALA A 214 21.22 -7.47 -2.25
C ALA A 214 22.72 -7.15 -2.29
N ASP A 215 23.51 -7.96 -1.57
CA ASP A 215 24.98 -7.86 -1.55
C ASP A 215 25.64 -8.33 -2.85
N ALA A 216 24.93 -9.13 -3.64
CA ALA A 216 25.41 -9.71 -4.88
C ALA A 216 24.47 -9.37 -6.04
N ARG A 217 25.00 -9.41 -7.27
CA ARG A 217 24.19 -9.27 -8.49
C ARG A 217 23.22 -10.43 -8.58
N LEU A 218 22.12 -10.26 -9.30
CA LEU A 218 21.11 -11.31 -9.48
C LEU A 218 21.70 -12.63 -10.03
N ASP A 219 22.67 -12.55 -10.95
CA ASP A 219 23.42 -13.71 -11.47
C ASP A 219 24.27 -14.43 -10.43
N ASP A 220 24.78 -13.68 -9.45
CA ASP A 220 25.73 -14.15 -8.46
C ASP A 220 25.07 -14.39 -7.09
N LEU A 221 23.75 -14.16 -7.00
CA LEU A 221 22.99 -14.24 -5.75
C LEU A 221 23.07 -15.63 -5.13
N TYR A 222 23.18 -16.66 -5.97
CA TYR A 222 23.38 -18.05 -5.56
C TYR A 222 24.28 -18.77 -6.55
N THR A 223 25.50 -19.06 -6.14
CA THR A 223 26.55 -19.63 -7.01
C THR A 223 26.77 -21.11 -6.77
N THR A 224 26.46 -21.59 -5.57
CA THR A 224 26.70 -22.97 -5.15
C THR A 224 25.62 -23.44 -4.18
N GLY A 225 25.33 -24.74 -4.20
CA GLY A 225 24.46 -25.42 -3.25
C GLY A 225 23.40 -26.30 -3.93
N ARG A 226 22.51 -26.91 -3.13
CA ARG A 226 21.56 -27.94 -3.60
C ARG A 226 20.30 -27.39 -4.26
N LEU A 227 19.97 -26.12 -4.01
CA LEU A 227 18.75 -25.45 -4.48
C LEU A 227 18.94 -24.75 -5.85
N ALA A 228 19.92 -25.17 -6.66
CA ALA A 228 20.27 -24.48 -7.90
C ALA A 228 19.09 -24.39 -8.88
N PHE A 229 18.32 -25.49 -9.01
CA PHE A 229 17.17 -25.54 -9.90
C PHE A 229 16.04 -24.60 -9.47
N GLU A 230 15.70 -24.58 -8.18
CA GLU A 230 14.68 -23.69 -7.63
C GLU A 230 15.11 -22.22 -7.74
N MET A 231 16.41 -21.96 -7.63
CA MET A 231 16.97 -20.64 -7.76
C MET A 231 17.01 -20.15 -9.21
N ASP A 232 17.22 -21.01 -10.20
CA ASP A 232 17.08 -20.61 -11.62
C ASP A 232 15.64 -20.14 -11.92
N ARG A 233 14.65 -20.83 -11.35
CA ARG A 233 13.23 -20.43 -11.44
C ARG A 233 12.99 -19.11 -10.73
N CYS A 234 13.47 -18.95 -9.50
CA CYS A 234 13.30 -17.72 -8.73
C CYS A 234 14.02 -16.53 -9.38
N ARG A 235 15.20 -16.73 -9.99
CA ARG A 235 15.89 -15.71 -10.81
C ARG A 235 15.03 -15.26 -11.98
N SER A 236 14.39 -16.21 -12.68
CA SER A 236 13.50 -15.90 -13.80
C SER A 236 12.29 -15.07 -13.34
N ARG A 237 11.69 -15.43 -12.19
CA ARG A 237 10.61 -14.65 -11.57
C ARG A 237 11.08 -13.24 -11.20
N LEU A 238 12.22 -13.10 -10.54
CA LEU A 238 12.78 -11.80 -10.16
C LEU A 238 13.07 -10.90 -11.37
N LEU A 239 13.42 -11.47 -12.52
CA LEU A 239 13.56 -10.70 -13.77
C LEU A 239 12.19 -10.26 -14.31
N GLU A 240 11.22 -11.17 -14.33
CA GLU A 240 9.86 -10.86 -14.79
C GLU A 240 9.18 -9.82 -13.89
N MET A 241 9.37 -9.89 -12.57
CA MET A 241 8.86 -8.92 -11.60
C MET A 241 9.37 -7.49 -11.81
N GLN A 242 10.38 -7.30 -12.67
CA GLN A 242 10.90 -5.98 -13.05
C GLN A 242 10.36 -5.50 -14.40
N SER A 243 9.55 -6.30 -15.11
CA SER A 243 9.01 -5.95 -16.41
C SER A 243 7.75 -5.10 -16.25
N VAL A 244 7.51 -4.21 -17.22
CA VAL A 244 6.31 -3.37 -17.26
C VAL A 244 5.05 -4.25 -17.21
N GLU A 245 5.05 -5.36 -17.97
CA GLU A 245 3.92 -6.28 -18.02
C GLU A 245 3.62 -6.97 -16.67
N TYR A 246 4.60 -7.06 -15.77
CA TYR A 246 4.37 -7.55 -14.41
C TYR A 246 3.87 -6.43 -13.51
N LEU A 247 4.48 -5.25 -13.56
CA LEU A 247 4.11 -4.11 -12.73
C LEU A 247 2.69 -3.61 -13.02
N GLU A 248 2.20 -3.78 -14.26
CA GLU A 248 0.81 -3.50 -14.65
C GLU A 248 -0.21 -4.51 -14.13
N ARG A 249 0.24 -5.65 -13.56
CA ARG A 249 -0.70 -6.67 -13.06
C ARG A 249 -1.41 -6.15 -11.81
N PRO A 250 -2.74 -6.30 -11.73
CA PRO A 250 -3.43 -5.99 -10.49
C PRO A 250 -2.97 -6.93 -9.38
N HIS A 251 -2.81 -6.36 -8.18
CA HIS A 251 -2.58 -7.10 -6.94
C HIS A 251 -3.67 -8.14 -6.70
N ARG A 252 -3.29 -9.34 -6.23
CA ARG A 252 -4.21 -10.46 -6.00
C ARG A 252 -4.18 -10.88 -4.52
N PRO A 253 -4.93 -10.19 -3.65
CA PRO A 253 -4.94 -10.50 -2.21
C PRO A 253 -5.72 -11.78 -1.86
N ASP A 254 -6.51 -12.33 -2.76
CA ASP A 254 -7.34 -13.52 -2.52
C ASP A 254 -6.58 -14.84 -2.67
#